data_AF-A0A484XRI1-F1
#
_entry.id   AF-A0A484XRI1-F1
#
_cell.length_a   1.000
_cell.length_b   1.000
_cell.length_c   1.000
_cell.angle_alpha   90.00
_cell.angle_beta   90.00
_cell.angle_gamma   90.00
#
_symmetry.space_group_name_H-M   'P 1'
#
loop_
_entity.id
_entity.type
_entity.pdbx_description
1 polymer ?
#
loop_
_entity_poly.entity_id
_entity_poly.type
_entity_poly.pdbx_seq_one_letter_code
_entity_poly.pdbx_strand_id
1 'polypeptide(L)' 'MQINSEQYRAARNGRFHSRFIPENGEPVTLNIPTPRGRRFIPVGNVSAIEVIGQSRCLITIDNLEPVEGIY' A
#
# COMPACT_ATOMS: atom_id res chain seq x y z
N MET A 1 -6.18 -4.72 0.68
CA MET A 1 -5.54 -3.92 1.75
C MET A 1 -5.67 -2.43 1.46
N GLN A 2 -5.98 -1.61 2.45
CA GLN A 2 -5.99 -0.15 2.31
C GLN A 2 -4.68 0.46 2.82
N ILE A 3 -4.09 1.35 2.03
CA ILE A 3 -2.88 2.08 2.40
C ILE A 3 -3.10 3.59 2.34
N ASN A 4 -2.31 4.35 3.08
CA ASN A 4 -2.31 5.81 3.02
C ASN A 4 -1.21 6.34 2.08
N SER A 5 -1.18 7.66 1.88
CA SER A 5 -0.19 8.32 1.00
C SER A 5 1.26 8.08 1.42
N GLU A 6 1.54 7.93 2.72
CA GLU A 6 2.90 7.65 3.24
C GLU A 6 3.35 6.24 2.88
N GLN A 7 2.47 5.25 3.09
CA GLN A 7 2.72 3.86 2.72
C GLN A 7 2.84 3.71 1.21
N TYR A 8 2.06 4.45 0.42
CA TYR A 8 2.20 4.47 -1.03
C TYR A 8 3.55 5.04 -1.47
N ARG A 9 4.01 6.15 -0.87
CA ARG A 9 5.37 6.69 -1.12
C ARG A 9 6.46 5.69 -0.76
N ALA A 10 6.32 4.99 0.37
CA ALA A 10 7.25 3.94 0.75
C ALA A 10 7.21 2.76 -0.25
N ALA A 11 6.03 2.37 -0.72
CA ALA A 11 5.87 1.33 -1.74
C ALA A 11 6.52 1.70 -3.07
N ARG A 12 6.55 2.99 -3.45
CA ARG A 12 7.33 3.46 -4.63
C ARG A 12 8.82 3.20 -4.50
N ASN A 13 9.35 3.17 -3.27
CA ASN A 13 10.74 2.80 -2.98
C ASN A 13 10.93 1.27 -2.85
N GLY A 14 9.93 0.50 -3.29
CA GLY A 14 9.95 -0.96 -3.36
C GLY A 14 9.20 -1.66 -2.23
N ARG A 15 9.03 -1.03 -1.06
CA ARG A 15 8.44 -1.71 0.11
C ARG A 15 7.90 -0.77 1.16
N PHE A 16 6.84 -1.16 1.86
CA PHE A 16 6.26 -0.40 2.95
C PHE A 16 5.98 -1.25 4.18
N HIS A 17 5.94 -0.61 5.36
CA HIS A 17 5.64 -1.29 6.61
C HIS A 17 4.14 -1.32 6.87
N SER A 18 3.67 -2.47 7.34
CA SER A 18 2.31 -2.67 7.82
C SER A 18 2.29 -3.40 9.16
N ARG A 19 1.26 -3.08 9.95
CA ARG A 19 0.94 -3.82 11.19
C ARG A 19 -0.04 -4.97 10.94
N PHE A 20 -0.68 -4.98 9.78
CA PHE A 20 -1.57 -6.05 9.34
C PHE A 20 -0.85 -6.88 8.30
N ILE A 21 -0.89 -8.20 8.47
CA ILE A 21 -0.35 -9.16 7.51
C ILE A 21 -1.45 -9.38 6.47
N PRO A 22 -1.31 -8.86 5.23
CA PRO A 22 -2.27 -9.08 4.16
C PRO A 22 -2.12 -10.50 3.60
N GLU A 23 -2.97 -10.84 2.63
CA GLU A 23 -2.80 -12.06 1.82
C GLU A 23 -1.93 -11.79 0.58
N ASN A 24 -1.25 -12.83 0.10
CA ASN A 24 -0.49 -12.70 -1.14
C ASN A 24 -1.46 -12.56 -2.33
N GLY A 25 -1.19 -11.60 -3.23
CA GLY A 25 -2.10 -11.23 -4.31
C GLY A 25 -3.24 -10.31 -3.90
N GLU A 26 -3.35 -9.92 -2.62
CA GLU A 26 -4.44 -9.05 -2.15
C GLU A 26 -4.38 -7.68 -2.85
N PRO A 27 -5.51 -7.16 -3.38
CA PRO A 27 -5.53 -5.86 -4.04
C PRO A 27 -5.23 -4.74 -3.04
N VAL A 28 -4.30 -3.86 -3.40
CA VAL A 28 -3.91 -2.70 -2.60
C VAL A 28 -4.61 -1.46 -3.11
N THR A 29 -5.25 -0.74 -2.20
CA THR A 29 -6.02 0.45 -2.51
C THR A 29 -5.49 1.64 -1.71
N LEU A 30 -5.08 2.68 -2.40
CA LEU A 30 -4.69 3.95 -1.81
C LEU A 30 -5.92 4.76 -1.40
N ASN A 31 -6.01 5.06 -0.12
CA ASN A 31 -7.04 5.90 0.46
C ASN A 31 -6.52 7.34 0.55
N ILE A 32 -7.09 8.23 -0.26
CA ILE A 32 -6.76 9.65 -0.31
C ILE A 32 -7.89 10.47 0.32
N PRO A 33 -7.62 11.25 1.38
CA PRO A 33 -8.59 12.22 1.88
C PRO A 33 -8.76 13.36 0.85
N THR A 34 -10.00 13.68 0.54
CA THR A 34 -10.38 14.79 -0.35
C THR A 34 -11.32 15.74 0.39
N PRO A 35 -11.45 17.02 -0.03
CA PRO A 35 -12.36 17.97 0.63
C PRO A 35 -13.83 17.52 0.69
N ARG A 36 -14.24 16.58 -0.16
CA ARG A 36 -15.61 16.02 -0.23
C ARG A 36 -15.74 14.62 0.37
N GLY A 37 -14.69 14.04 0.93
CA GLY A 37 -14.73 12.68 1.49
C GLY A 37 -13.43 11.91 1.29
N ARG A 38 -13.51 10.62 0.95
CA ARG A 38 -12.35 9.76 0.70
C ARG A 38 -12.41 9.20 -0.70
N ARG A 39 -11.28 9.17 -1.39
CA ARG A 39 -11.12 8.52 -2.69
C ARG A 39 -10.28 7.27 -2.50
N PHE A 40 -10.78 6.14 -3.01
CA PHE A 40 -10.08 4.87 -3.01
C PHE A 40 -9.58 4.60 -4.42
N ILE A 41 -8.27 4.51 -4.59
CA ILE A 41 -7.62 4.28 -5.89
C ILE A 41 -6.91 2.94 -5.82
N PRO A 42 -7.24 1.95 -6.68
CA PRO A 42 -6.45 0.73 -6.76
C PRO A 42 -5.05 1.10 -7.23
N VAL A 43 -4.02 0.59 -6.55
CA VAL A 43 -2.63 0.91 -6.88
C VAL A 43 -1.79 -0.32 -7.21
N GLY A 44 -2.34 -1.52 -7.15
CA GLY A 44 -1.61 -2.75 -7.47
C GLY A 44 -1.99 -3.88 -6.53
N ASN A 45 -1.16 -4.92 -6.48
CA ASN A 45 -1.40 -6.11 -5.67
C ASN A 45 -0.19 -6.43 -4.79
N VAL A 46 -0.45 -7.02 -3.63
CA VAL A 46 0.60 -7.56 -2.77
C VAL A 46 1.33 -8.67 -3.52
N SER A 47 2.66 -8.57 -3.61
CA SER A 47 3.50 -9.54 -4.31
C SER A 47 4.41 -10.32 -3.37
N ALA A 48 4.94 -9.64 -2.35
CA ALA A 48 5.73 -10.29 -1.31
C ALA A 48 5.39 -9.72 0.07
N ILE A 49 5.40 -10.61 1.06
CA ILE A 49 5.13 -10.29 2.45
C ILE A 49 6.29 -10.85 3.27
N GLU A 50 7.04 -9.96 3.90
CA GLU A 50 8.14 -10.32 4.79
C GLU A 50 7.72 -10.00 6.23
N VAL A 51 7.53 -11.02 7.05
CA VAL A 51 7.08 -10.84 8.44
C VAL A 51 8.28 -10.43 9.30
N ILE A 52 8.23 -9.23 9.88
CA ILE A 52 9.26 -8.68 10.77
C ILE A 52 8.74 -8.76 12.21
N GLY A 53 8.99 -9.89 12.87
CA GLY A 53 8.59 -10.13 14.25
C GLY A 53 7.11 -10.57 14.39
N GLN A 54 6.50 -10.28 15.54
CA GLN A 54 5.17 -10.83 15.88
C GLN A 54 3.98 -10.00 15.36
N SER A 55 4.17 -8.75 14.93
CA SER A 55 3.05 -7.85 14.58
C SER A 55 3.38 -6.80 13.52
N ARG A 56 4.51 -6.96 12.81
CA ARG A 56 4.90 -6.06 11.73
C ARG A 56 5.29 -6.89 10.53
N CYS A 57 4.96 -6.41 9.36
CA CYS A 57 5.40 -6.98 8.11
C CYS A 57 5.82 -5.88 7.16
N LEU A 58 6.73 -6.24 6.27
CA LEU A 58 7.17 -5.46 5.14
C LEU A 58 6.45 -6.01 3.93
N ILE A 59 5.77 -5.15 3.20
CA ILE A 59 4.97 -5.54 2.05
C ILE A 59 5.57 -4.91 0.81
N THR A 60 5.73 -5.74 -0.21
CA THR A 60 6.14 -5.34 -1.56
C THR A 60 4.91 -5.38 -2.45
N ILE A 61 4.67 -4.28 -3.18
CA ILE A 61 3.59 -4.18 -4.17
C ILE A 61 4.21 -4.37 -5.55
N ASP A 62 3.60 -5.22 -6.35
CA ASP A 62 3.95 -5.33 -7.76
C ASP A 62 2.96 -4.53 -8.62
N ASN A 63 3.46 -4.02 -9.75
CA ASN A 63 2.74 -3.12 -10.66
C ASN A 63 2.11 -1.91 -9.96
N LEU A 64 2.90 -1.19 -9.15
CA LEU A 64 2.42 -0.01 -8.43
C LEU A 64 1.99 1.08 -9.43
N GLU A 65 0.68 1.29 -9.59
CA GLU A 65 0.15 2.27 -10.53
C GLU A 65 0.48 3.70 -10.08
N PRO A 66 1.00 4.56 -10.98
CA PRO A 66 1.30 5.94 -10.66
C PRO A 66 0.00 6.72 -10.44
N VAL A 67 -0.22 7.15 -9.20
CA VAL A 67 -1.32 8.04 -8.84
C VAL A 67 -0.91 9.50 -9.02
N GLU A 68 -1.62 10.21 -9.90
CA GLU A 68 -1.41 11.64 -10.14
C GLU A 68 -1.58 12.46 -8.85
N GLY A 69 -0.62 13.37 -8.60
CA GLY A 69 -0.64 14.27 -7.46
C GLY A 69 0.02 13.73 -6.18
N ILE A 70 0.51 12.49 -6.18
CA ILE A 70 1.33 11.95 -5.08
C ILE A 70 2.76 11.74 -5.58
N TYR A 71 3.57 12.77 -5.38
CA TYR A 71 5.02 12.76 -5.63
C TYR A 71 5.76 12.21 -4.41
#